data_AF-A0A7K2YQK4-F1
#
_entry.id   AF-A0A7K2YQK4-F1
#
_cell.length_a   1.000
_cell.length_b   1.000
_cell.length_c   1.000
_cell.angle_alpha   90.00
_cell.angle_beta   90.00
_cell.angle_gamma   90.00
#
_symmetry.space_group_name_H-M   'P 1'
#
loop_
_entity.id
_entity.type
_entity.pdbx_description
1 polymer ?
#
loop_
_entity_poly.entity_id
_entity_poly.type
_entity_poly.pdbx_seq_one_letter_code
_entity_poly.pdbx_strand_id
1 'polypeptide(L)'
;GRGRDQHLMIPGWPYSFVAALESGRTSWCQLLDAVRLGPGDDVAGVTARQVRRIVGDLIAGGRWREGDPDILVVFDAGYDAPRMAHLLAGLPVEVLGRLRSDRVMRKPVPRPWISPPQGGRPPKHGKEFRCAKPETWGEPNETTTQVTDRYGTAWAMAWDRIHPRLTTRSAWIDHDGELPLIEGTLIRLEVDRLPGGGDPLPLWLWSSATGMTADAVDLRWQAFLRRFDL
;
A
#
# COMPACT_ATOMS: atom_id res chain seq x y z
N GLY A 1 39.22 28.16 -6.41
CA GLY A 1 37.98 28.69 -7.00
C GLY A 1 37.49 27.73 -8.06
N ARG A 2 36.19 27.37 -7.98
CA ARG A 2 35.32 26.64 -8.93
C ARG A 2 35.77 25.23 -9.37
N GLY A 3 34.94 24.19 -9.34
CA GLY A 3 33.48 24.18 -9.23
C GLY A 3 32.86 22.85 -8.81
N ARG A 4 31.84 23.00 -7.95
CA ARG A 4 30.56 22.28 -7.86
C ARG A 4 30.55 20.82 -8.30
N ASP A 5 30.49 19.93 -7.30
CA ASP A 5 29.82 18.62 -7.36
C ASP A 5 28.35 18.77 -7.76
N GLN A 6 28.12 19.09 -9.03
CA GLN A 6 26.83 18.90 -9.65
C GLN A 6 26.74 17.41 -10.00
N HIS A 7 26.03 16.66 -9.15
CA HIS A 7 25.51 15.35 -9.54
C HIS A 7 24.64 15.56 -10.79
N LEU A 8 25.25 15.39 -11.97
CA LEU A 8 24.56 15.33 -13.25
C LEU A 8 23.73 14.04 -13.23
N MET A 9 22.50 14.13 -12.72
CA MET A 9 21.52 13.07 -12.91
C MET A 9 21.22 12.99 -14.41
N ILE A 10 21.80 11.99 -15.07
CA ILE A 10 21.35 11.59 -16.41
C ILE A 10 20.02 10.88 -16.20
N PRO A 11 18.88 11.40 -16.70
CA PRO A 11 17.61 10.71 -16.53
C PRO A 11 17.68 9.36 -17.24
N GLY A 12 17.68 8.29 -16.45
CA GLY A 12 17.46 6.95 -16.98
C GLY A 12 16.06 6.83 -17.58
N TRP A 13 15.87 5.88 -18.48
CA TRP A 13 14.53 5.55 -18.96
C TRP A 13 13.70 4.94 -17.81
N PRO A 14 12.40 5.25 -17.69
CA PRO A 14 11.58 4.71 -16.62
C PRO A 14 11.27 3.23 -16.87
N TYR A 15 11.43 2.40 -15.83
CA TYR A 15 11.15 0.96 -15.84
C TYR A 15 10.30 0.56 -14.63
N SER A 16 9.45 -0.45 -14.83
CA SER A 16 8.74 -1.18 -13.77
C SER A 16 9.40 -2.54 -13.59
N PHE A 17 10.01 -2.75 -12.42
CA PHE A 17 10.65 -4.00 -12.04
C PHE A 17 9.79 -4.75 -11.03
N VAL A 18 9.71 -6.07 -11.16
CA VAL A 18 9.11 -6.96 -10.17
C VAL A 18 10.14 -8.02 -9.81
N ALA A 19 10.40 -8.18 -8.52
CA ALA A 19 11.29 -9.20 -8.00
C ALA A 19 10.62 -9.97 -6.86
N ALA A 20 11.02 -11.22 -6.69
CA ALA A 20 10.67 -12.04 -5.55
C ALA A 20 11.60 -11.72 -4.37
N LEU A 21 10.99 -11.46 -3.22
CA LEU A 21 11.70 -11.28 -1.94
C LEU A 21 11.50 -12.54 -1.09
N GLU A 22 12.58 -13.07 -0.54
CA GLU A 22 12.52 -14.20 0.39
C GLU A 22 12.17 -13.73 1.82
N SER A 23 11.63 -14.62 2.64
CA SER A 23 11.23 -14.31 4.03
C SER A 23 12.41 -14.01 4.96
N GLY A 24 13.65 -14.35 4.58
CA GLY A 24 14.88 -14.09 5.33
C GLY A 24 15.78 -13.02 4.72
N ARG A 25 16.77 -12.54 5.49
CA ARG A 25 17.81 -11.61 5.00
C ARG A 25 18.70 -12.33 3.98
N THR A 26 18.61 -11.95 2.71
CA THR A 26 19.46 -12.46 1.64
C THR A 26 20.16 -11.31 0.91
N SER A 27 21.33 -11.59 0.33
CA SER A 27 22.03 -10.63 -0.53
C SER A 27 21.59 -10.72 -2.00
N TRP A 28 20.50 -11.44 -2.26
CA TRP A 28 20.04 -11.80 -3.60
C TRP A 28 18.52 -11.76 -3.65
N CYS A 29 17.98 -11.06 -4.64
CA CYS A 29 16.58 -11.12 -5.03
C CYS A 29 16.48 -11.73 -6.43
N GLN A 30 15.38 -12.43 -6.72
CA GLN A 30 15.13 -12.94 -8.07
C GLN A 30 14.28 -11.93 -8.83
N LEU A 31 14.86 -11.29 -9.86
CA LEU A 31 14.08 -10.47 -10.78
C LEU A 31 13.12 -11.36 -11.58
N LEU A 32 11.82 -11.10 -11.46
CA LEU A 32 10.76 -11.84 -12.15
C LEU A 32 10.41 -11.20 -13.49
N ASP A 33 10.43 -9.86 -13.56
CA ASP A 33 10.16 -9.13 -14.79
C ASP A 33 10.64 -7.68 -14.77
N ALA A 34 10.85 -7.12 -15.96
CA ALA A 34 11.18 -5.71 -16.18
C ALA A 34 10.46 -5.16 -17.42
N VAL A 35 9.66 -4.12 -17.25
CA VAL A 35 8.91 -3.48 -18.34
C VAL A 35 9.30 -2.02 -18.46
N ARG A 36 9.64 -1.58 -19.69
CA ARG A 36 9.91 -0.17 -19.99
C ARG A 36 8.60 0.62 -20.01
N LEU A 37 8.59 1.78 -19.35
CA LEU A 37 7.44 2.69 -19.34
C LEU A 37 7.60 3.75 -20.44
N GLY A 38 6.54 3.93 -21.23
CA GLY A 38 6.41 5.00 -22.20
C GLY A 38 5.99 6.33 -21.53
N PRO A 39 6.29 7.49 -22.13
CA PRO A 39 5.91 8.80 -21.58
C PRO A 39 4.40 9.04 -21.39
N GLY A 40 3.55 8.31 -22.11
CA GLY A 40 2.09 8.38 -22.01
C GLY A 40 1.44 7.16 -21.37
N ASP A 41 2.24 6.22 -20.84
CA ASP A 41 1.69 5.01 -20.26
C ASP A 41 0.99 5.33 -18.94
N ASP A 42 -0.20 4.74 -18.76
CA ASP A 42 -0.80 4.64 -17.44
C ASP A 42 0.02 3.64 -16.62
N VAL A 43 0.94 4.17 -15.80
CA VAL A 43 1.87 3.39 -14.98
C VAL A 43 1.13 2.33 -14.17
N ALA A 44 -0.01 2.66 -13.56
CA ALA A 44 -0.81 1.69 -12.79
C ALA A 44 -1.36 0.57 -13.68
N GLY A 45 -1.85 0.89 -14.89
CA GLY A 45 -2.34 -0.08 -15.86
C GLY A 45 -1.23 -0.99 -16.42
N VAL A 46 -0.04 -0.45 -16.69
CA VAL A 46 1.13 -1.25 -17.10
C VAL A 46 1.55 -2.20 -15.99
N THR A 47 1.74 -1.69 -14.78
CA THR A 47 2.15 -2.50 -13.62
C THR A 47 1.09 -3.54 -13.26
N ALA A 48 -0.20 -3.22 -13.36
CA ALA A 48 -1.26 -4.20 -13.10
C ALA A 48 -1.22 -5.35 -14.11
N ARG A 49 -1.04 -5.07 -15.41
CA ARG A 49 -0.86 -6.13 -16.43
C ARG A 49 0.39 -6.96 -16.15
N GLN A 50 1.48 -6.32 -15.75
CA GLN A 50 2.72 -6.99 -15.38
C GLN A 50 2.52 -7.98 -14.22
N VAL A 51 1.93 -7.51 -13.11
CA VAL A 51 1.65 -8.34 -11.94
C VAL A 51 0.66 -9.46 -12.27
N ARG A 52 -0.40 -9.17 -13.04
CA ARG A 52 -1.37 -10.19 -13.46
C ARG A 52 -0.72 -11.35 -14.22
N ARG A 53 0.20 -11.04 -15.13
CA ARG A 53 0.95 -12.06 -15.88
C ARG A 53 1.80 -12.90 -14.94
N ILE A 54 2.60 -12.26 -14.08
CA ILE A 54 3.48 -12.95 -13.13
C ILE A 54 2.68 -13.87 -12.20
N VAL A 55 1.57 -13.39 -11.65
CA VAL A 55 0.69 -14.19 -10.77
C VAL A 55 0.09 -15.37 -11.54
N GLY A 56 -0.36 -15.15 -12.78
CA GLY A 56 -0.83 -16.22 -13.65
C GLY A 56 0.24 -17.29 -13.89
N ASP A 57 1.48 -16.88 -14.16
CA ASP A 57 2.62 -17.78 -14.37
C ASP A 57 2.97 -18.55 -13.08
N LEU A 58 2.89 -17.92 -11.90
CA LEU A 58 3.10 -18.58 -10.61
C LEU A 58 2.04 -19.65 -10.32
N ILE A 59 0.78 -19.36 -10.61
CA ILE A 59 -0.33 -20.31 -10.45
C ILE A 59 -0.19 -21.47 -11.43
N ALA A 60 0.05 -21.18 -12.71
CA ALA A 60 0.25 -22.20 -13.73
C ALA A 60 1.48 -23.09 -13.44
N GLY A 61 2.53 -22.50 -12.86
CA GLY A 61 3.72 -23.21 -12.39
C GLY A 61 3.53 -23.95 -11.06
N GLY A 62 2.34 -23.92 -10.45
CA GLY A 62 2.04 -24.60 -9.18
C GLY A 62 2.81 -24.04 -7.98
N ARG A 63 3.31 -22.80 -8.07
CA ARG A 63 3.98 -22.07 -6.97
C ARG A 63 3.00 -21.50 -5.95
N TRP A 64 1.75 -21.33 -6.36
CA TRP A 64 0.61 -21.01 -5.51
C TRP A 64 -0.55 -21.95 -5.86
N ARG A 65 -1.31 -22.38 -4.85
CA ARG A 65 -2.49 -23.24 -4.97
C ARG A 65 -3.64 -22.70 -4.13
N GLU A 66 -4.86 -23.09 -4.48
CA GLU A 66 -6.04 -22.75 -3.68
C GLU A 66 -5.86 -23.24 -2.23
N GLY A 67 -6.08 -22.33 -1.28
CA GLY A 67 -5.84 -22.55 0.15
C GLY A 67 -4.49 -22.03 0.65
N ASP A 68 -3.54 -21.72 -0.23
CA ASP A 68 -2.34 -20.98 0.14
C ASP A 68 -2.69 -19.53 0.50
N PRO A 69 -1.90 -18.86 1.37
CA PRO A 69 -2.06 -17.43 1.61
C PRO A 69 -1.95 -16.60 0.33
N ASP A 70 -2.63 -15.46 0.30
CA ASP A 70 -2.50 -14.51 -0.80
C ASP A 70 -1.04 -14.06 -0.97
N ILE A 71 -0.65 -13.86 -2.24
CA ILE A 71 0.67 -13.37 -2.61
C ILE A 71 0.75 -11.90 -2.22
N LEU A 72 1.63 -11.57 -1.26
CA LEU A 72 1.86 -10.18 -0.84
C LEU A 72 2.69 -9.44 -1.90
N VAL A 73 2.05 -8.47 -2.58
CA VAL A 73 2.70 -7.59 -3.56
C VAL A 73 2.97 -6.23 -2.90
N VAL A 74 4.25 -5.92 -2.69
CA VAL A 74 4.70 -4.68 -2.05
C VAL A 74 5.08 -3.66 -3.12
N PHE A 75 4.34 -2.56 -3.19
CA PHE A 75 4.61 -1.44 -4.08
C PHE A 75 5.43 -0.36 -3.36
N ASP A 76 6.42 0.21 -4.06
CA ASP A 76 7.15 1.37 -3.56
C ASP A 76 6.29 2.65 -3.57
N ALA A 77 6.84 3.74 -3.07
CA ALA A 77 6.20 5.06 -3.09
C ALA A 77 5.86 5.51 -4.52
N GLY A 78 4.67 6.08 -4.68
CA GLY A 78 4.20 6.66 -5.94
C GLY A 78 3.07 5.87 -6.61
N TYR A 79 2.88 4.61 -6.24
CA TYR A 79 1.70 3.84 -6.63
C TYR A 79 0.49 4.20 -5.76
N ASP A 80 -0.68 4.28 -6.39
CA ASP A 80 -1.96 4.35 -5.70
C ASP A 80 -2.38 2.94 -5.29
N ALA A 81 -2.06 2.54 -4.05
CA ALA A 81 -2.28 1.18 -3.57
C ALA A 81 -3.76 0.74 -3.65
N PRO A 82 -4.76 1.56 -3.25
CA PRO A 82 -6.16 1.25 -3.52
C PRO A 82 -6.48 1.02 -5.01
N ARG A 83 -5.95 1.86 -5.92
CA ARG A 83 -6.14 1.64 -7.36
C ARG A 83 -5.52 0.32 -7.81
N MET A 84 -4.33 -0.03 -7.33
CA MET A 84 -3.70 -1.32 -7.64
C MET A 84 -4.53 -2.50 -7.12
N ALA A 85 -5.09 -2.41 -5.90
CA ALA A 85 -5.98 -3.44 -5.37
C ALA A 85 -7.22 -3.63 -6.25
N HIS A 86 -7.81 -2.54 -6.75
CA HIS A 86 -8.92 -2.64 -7.70
C HIS A 86 -8.48 -3.27 -9.03
N LEU A 87 -7.37 -2.82 -9.61
CA LEU A 87 -6.86 -3.33 -10.89
C LEU A 87 -6.41 -4.79 -10.81
N LEU A 88 -6.09 -5.29 -9.62
CA LEU A 88 -5.67 -6.67 -9.37
C LEU A 88 -6.76 -7.55 -8.78
N ALA A 89 -7.98 -7.03 -8.64
CA ALA A 89 -9.13 -7.79 -8.15
C ALA A 89 -9.34 -9.10 -8.95
N GLY A 90 -9.70 -10.16 -8.23
CA GLY A 90 -9.87 -11.50 -8.78
C GLY A 90 -8.59 -12.34 -8.84
N LEU A 91 -7.46 -11.82 -8.37
CA LEU A 91 -6.24 -12.60 -8.14
C LEU A 91 -6.03 -12.87 -6.65
N PRO A 92 -5.32 -13.96 -6.29
CA PRO A 92 -4.95 -14.25 -4.90
C PRO A 92 -3.77 -13.38 -4.46
N VAL A 93 -4.00 -12.07 -4.41
CA VAL A 93 -2.97 -11.08 -4.07
C VAL A 93 -3.44 -10.14 -2.99
N GLU A 94 -2.52 -9.83 -2.08
CA GLU A 94 -2.64 -8.69 -1.19
C GLU A 94 -1.77 -7.56 -1.71
N VAL A 95 -2.33 -6.36 -1.84
CA VAL A 95 -1.61 -5.17 -2.21
C VAL A 95 -1.17 -4.42 -0.96
N LEU A 96 0.12 -4.14 -0.83
CA LEU A 96 0.68 -3.27 0.20
C LEU A 96 1.44 -2.12 -0.44
N GLY A 97 1.17 -0.88 -0.03
CA GLY A 97 1.92 0.27 -0.54
C GLY A 97 1.95 1.46 0.41
N ARG A 98 2.88 2.39 0.15
CA ARG A 98 3.01 3.62 0.93
C ARG A 98 2.01 4.68 0.50
N LEU A 99 1.36 5.30 1.48
CA LEU A 99 0.55 6.49 1.28
C LEU A 99 1.33 7.77 1.64
N ARG A 100 0.95 8.86 0.98
CA ARG A 100 1.41 10.21 1.33
C ARG A 100 0.83 10.61 2.69
N SER A 101 1.62 11.29 3.52
CA SER A 101 1.28 11.62 4.91
C SER A 101 0.13 12.62 5.08
N ASP A 102 -0.28 13.31 4.02
CA ASP A 102 -1.40 14.24 4.01
C ASP A 102 -2.69 13.64 3.39
N ARG A 103 -2.70 12.34 3.09
CA ARG A 103 -3.87 11.69 2.48
C ARG A 103 -5.10 11.83 3.38
N VAL A 104 -6.24 12.06 2.72
CA VAL A 104 -7.56 12.05 3.34
C VAL A 104 -8.32 10.83 2.85
N MET A 105 -8.62 9.95 3.80
CA MET A 105 -9.36 8.71 3.61
C MET A 105 -10.73 8.82 4.31
N ARG A 106 -11.51 7.74 4.24
CA ARG A 106 -12.82 7.61 4.87
C ARG A 106 -12.84 6.38 5.76
N LYS A 107 -13.55 6.51 6.88
CA LYS A 107 -13.93 5.39 7.73
C LYS A 107 -15.15 4.67 7.14
N PRO A 108 -15.38 3.39 7.49
CA PRO A 108 -16.65 2.76 7.20
C PRO A 108 -17.78 3.52 7.91
N VAL A 109 -18.99 3.40 7.38
CA VAL A 109 -20.17 3.93 8.08
C VAL A 109 -20.46 3.05 9.29
N PRO A 110 -20.63 3.63 10.50
CA PRO A 110 -20.93 2.85 11.70
C PRO A 110 -22.15 1.96 11.52
N ARG A 111 -22.09 0.75 12.07
CA ARG A 111 -23.20 -0.20 12.12
C ARG A 111 -23.60 -0.43 13.59
N PRO A 112 -24.89 -0.31 13.97
CA PRO A 112 -26.02 0.08 13.12
C PRO A 112 -25.95 1.56 12.72
N TRP A 113 -26.39 1.87 11.49
CA TRP A 113 -26.57 3.25 11.08
C TRP A 113 -27.93 3.74 11.57
N ILE A 114 -27.93 4.84 12.34
CA ILE A 114 -29.15 5.48 12.82
C ILE A 114 -29.54 6.57 11.83
N SER A 115 -30.70 6.41 11.19
CA SER A 115 -31.22 7.40 10.24
C SER A 115 -31.50 8.73 10.94
N PRO A 116 -31.17 9.88 10.32
CA PRO A 116 -31.69 11.17 10.74
C PRO A 116 -33.22 11.18 10.77
N PRO A 117 -33.85 12.06 11.58
CA PRO A 117 -35.32 12.17 11.67
C PRO A 117 -36.02 12.40 10.32
N GLN A 118 -35.35 13.02 9.36
CA GLN A 118 -35.86 13.29 8.02
C GLN A 118 -35.80 12.06 7.08
N GLY A 119 -35.31 10.92 7.57
CA GLY A 119 -35.07 9.74 6.76
C GLY A 119 -33.81 9.86 5.89
N GLY A 120 -33.43 8.76 5.24
CA GLY A 120 -32.34 8.74 4.26
C GLY A 120 -31.79 7.34 4.01
N ARG A 121 -31.03 7.20 2.92
CA ARG A 121 -30.16 6.05 2.71
C ARG A 121 -28.90 6.22 3.58
N PRO A 122 -28.36 5.16 4.19
CA PRO A 122 -27.05 5.22 4.81
C PRO A 122 -26.03 5.85 3.85
N PRO A 123 -25.16 6.76 4.31
CA PRO A 123 -24.13 7.32 3.46
C PRO A 123 -23.18 6.20 2.99
N LYS A 124 -22.46 6.45 1.89
CA LYS A 124 -21.44 5.51 1.41
C LYS A 124 -20.13 5.59 2.21
N HIS A 125 -19.87 6.74 2.82
CA HIS A 125 -18.62 7.02 3.52
C HIS A 125 -18.92 7.52 4.94
N GLY A 126 -18.13 7.08 5.91
CA GLY A 126 -18.12 7.61 7.26
C GLY A 126 -17.32 8.91 7.36
N LYS A 127 -16.91 9.22 8.60
CA LYS A 127 -16.07 10.38 8.93
C LYS A 127 -14.74 10.33 8.16
N GLU A 128 -14.15 11.50 7.97
CA GLU A 128 -12.81 11.61 7.40
C GLU A 128 -11.76 11.03 8.34
N PHE A 129 -10.80 10.35 7.75
CA PHE A 129 -9.54 9.99 8.39
C PHE A 129 -8.45 10.78 7.65
N ARG A 130 -7.83 11.75 8.32
CA ARG A 130 -6.78 12.59 7.73
C ARG A 130 -5.45 12.17 8.33
N CYS A 131 -4.55 11.62 7.51
CA CYS A 131 -3.25 11.13 7.98
C CYS A 131 -2.42 12.22 8.69
N ALA A 132 -2.60 13.49 8.31
CA ALA A 132 -1.92 14.64 8.93
C ALA A 132 -2.62 15.20 10.18
N LYS A 133 -3.77 14.66 10.61
CA LYS A 133 -4.57 15.19 11.73
C LYS A 133 -4.96 14.09 12.73
N PRO A 134 -4.16 13.88 13.80
CA PRO A 134 -4.39 12.86 14.82
C PRO A 134 -5.79 12.83 15.40
N GLU A 135 -6.42 13.99 15.57
CA GLU A 135 -7.77 14.14 16.10
C GLU A 135 -8.85 13.45 15.23
N THR A 136 -8.54 13.08 14.00
CA THR A 136 -9.46 12.38 13.09
C THR A 136 -9.35 10.86 13.13
N TRP A 137 -8.26 10.31 13.68
CA TRP A 137 -7.93 8.89 13.55
C TRP A 137 -8.86 8.00 14.36
N GLY A 138 -9.33 8.47 15.52
CA GLY A 138 -10.06 7.63 16.47
C GLY A 138 -9.20 6.49 17.01
N GLU A 139 -9.81 5.57 17.75
CA GLU A 139 -9.09 4.42 18.30
C GLU A 139 -8.61 3.47 17.19
N PRO A 140 -7.34 3.02 17.23
CA PRO A 140 -6.85 1.99 16.33
C PRO A 140 -7.49 0.64 16.66
N ASN A 141 -7.64 -0.20 15.64
CA ASN A 141 -8.05 -1.59 15.79
C ASN A 141 -6.95 -2.45 16.39
N GLU A 142 -5.70 -2.18 16.03
CA GLU A 142 -4.52 -2.88 16.53
C GLU A 142 -3.42 -1.87 16.84
N THR A 143 -2.66 -2.14 17.91
CA THR A 143 -1.44 -1.39 18.24
C THR A 143 -0.37 -2.39 18.61
N THR A 144 0.81 -2.26 18.01
CA THR A 144 1.94 -3.15 18.25
C THR A 144 3.20 -2.36 18.62
N THR A 145 4.10 -3.03 19.32
CA THR A 145 5.43 -2.50 19.66
C THR A 145 6.42 -3.63 19.50
N GLN A 146 7.40 -3.46 18.61
CA GLN A 146 8.45 -4.45 18.36
C GLN A 146 9.83 -3.81 18.45
N VAL A 147 10.77 -4.51 19.09
CA VAL A 147 12.17 -4.10 19.09
C VAL A 147 12.87 -4.70 17.87
N THR A 148 13.56 -3.87 17.11
CA THR A 148 14.30 -4.25 15.90
C THR A 148 15.76 -3.83 16.01
N ASP A 149 16.67 -4.64 15.45
CA ASP A 149 18.10 -4.29 15.45
C ASP A 149 18.37 -2.98 14.67
N ARG A 150 17.73 -2.87 13.50
CA ARG A 150 18.05 -1.85 12.49
C ARG A 150 17.35 -0.51 12.73
N TYR A 151 16.13 -0.54 13.23
CA TYR A 151 15.29 0.65 13.40
C TYR A 151 15.05 1.02 14.87
N GLY A 152 15.59 0.25 15.83
CA GLY A 152 15.23 0.38 17.24
C GLY A 152 13.81 -0.12 17.48
N THR A 153 13.09 0.51 18.40
CA THR A 153 11.67 0.21 18.64
C THR A 153 10.82 0.72 17.49
N ALA A 154 9.92 -0.14 17.01
CA ALA A 154 8.92 0.14 16.00
C ALA A 154 7.53 0.11 16.67
N TRP A 155 6.75 1.17 16.45
CA TRP A 155 5.37 1.27 16.89
C TRP A 155 4.46 1.30 15.68
N ALA A 156 3.51 0.37 15.62
CA ALA A 156 2.48 0.37 14.59
C ALA A 156 1.10 0.59 15.20
N MET A 157 0.29 1.39 14.52
CA MET A 157 -1.15 1.50 14.76
C MET A 157 -1.87 1.18 13.46
N ALA A 158 -2.93 0.38 13.53
CA ALA A 158 -3.71 0.02 12.36
C ALA A 158 -5.19 0.36 12.53
N TRP A 159 -5.80 0.84 11.46
CA TRP A 159 -7.24 1.11 11.36
C TRP A 159 -7.81 0.31 10.20
N ASP A 160 -8.79 -0.53 10.50
CA ASP A 160 -9.42 -1.45 9.55
C ASP A 160 -10.46 -0.74 8.68
N ARG A 161 -10.68 -1.28 7.48
CA ARG A 161 -11.67 -0.82 6.48
C ARG A 161 -11.59 0.67 6.16
N ILE A 162 -10.39 1.26 6.16
CA ILE A 162 -10.15 2.62 5.70
C ILE A 162 -10.03 2.63 4.18
N HIS A 163 -10.80 3.50 3.52
CA HIS A 163 -10.89 3.55 2.06
C HIS A 163 -10.76 4.97 1.49
N PRO A 164 -10.29 5.15 0.25
CA PRO A 164 -10.32 6.44 -0.40
C PRO A 164 -11.76 6.85 -0.76
N ARG A 165 -12.01 8.16 -0.82
CA ARG A 165 -13.20 8.68 -1.52
C ARG A 165 -12.85 8.88 -2.99
N LEU A 166 -13.29 7.95 -3.82
CA LEU A 166 -13.11 8.05 -5.26
C LEU A 166 -14.05 9.09 -5.88
N THR A 167 -13.61 9.70 -6.97
CA THR A 167 -14.40 10.61 -7.80
C THR A 167 -14.17 10.27 -9.26
N THR A 168 -15.14 10.51 -10.13
CA THR A 168 -15.06 10.31 -11.60
C THR A 168 -14.14 11.33 -12.26
N ARG A 169 -12.85 11.27 -11.90
CA ARG A 169 -11.76 12.14 -12.36
C ARG A 169 -10.47 11.32 -12.41
N SER A 170 -9.48 11.82 -13.15
CA SER A 170 -8.14 11.21 -13.23
C SER A 170 -8.24 9.73 -13.59
N ALA A 171 -7.70 8.83 -12.75
CA ALA A 171 -7.71 7.38 -12.91
C ALA A 171 -9.10 6.73 -13.09
N TRP A 172 -10.18 7.46 -12.81
CA TRP A 172 -11.56 6.96 -12.82
C TRP A 172 -12.46 7.75 -13.79
N ILE A 173 -11.88 8.51 -14.73
CA ILE A 173 -12.65 9.35 -15.66
C ILE A 173 -13.50 8.53 -16.63
N ASP A 174 -12.96 7.39 -17.08
CA ASP A 174 -13.63 6.45 -18.00
C ASP A 174 -14.26 5.26 -17.27
N HIS A 175 -14.45 5.36 -15.94
CA HIS A 175 -15.08 4.30 -15.16
C HIS A 175 -16.60 4.34 -15.34
N ASP A 176 -17.15 3.28 -15.91
CA ASP A 176 -18.59 3.11 -16.07
C ASP A 176 -19.26 2.59 -14.79
N GLY A 177 -20.38 3.22 -14.42
CA GLY A 177 -21.21 2.79 -13.29
C GLY A 177 -20.78 3.32 -11.92
N GLU A 178 -21.16 2.60 -10.86
CA GLU A 178 -20.87 3.02 -9.49
C GLU A 178 -19.39 2.83 -9.15
N LEU A 179 -18.73 3.88 -8.64
CA LEU A 179 -17.35 3.78 -8.18
C LEU A 179 -17.22 2.76 -7.04
N PRO A 180 -16.20 1.89 -7.05
CA PRO A 180 -16.06 0.85 -6.03
C PRO A 180 -15.75 1.44 -4.65
N LEU A 181 -16.11 0.70 -3.60
CA LEU A 181 -15.61 0.92 -2.25
C LEU A 181 -14.40 0.00 -2.06
N ILE A 182 -13.20 0.57 -2.01
CA ILE A 182 -11.96 -0.21 -1.88
C ILE A 182 -11.51 -0.11 -0.42
N GLU A 183 -12.05 -0.99 0.41
CA GLU A 183 -11.69 -1.10 1.82
C GLU A 183 -10.32 -1.77 1.97
N GLY A 184 -9.59 -1.38 3.02
CA GLY A 184 -8.31 -1.97 3.38
C GLY A 184 -7.85 -1.48 4.75
N THR A 185 -6.72 -1.99 5.23
CA THR A 185 -6.15 -1.62 6.51
C THR A 185 -5.13 -0.51 6.32
N LEU A 186 -5.32 0.62 7.01
CA LEU A 186 -4.35 1.70 7.08
C LEU A 186 -3.42 1.48 8.28
N ILE A 187 -2.10 1.49 8.06
CA ILE A 187 -1.09 1.26 9.09
C ILE A 187 -0.21 2.50 9.20
N ARG A 188 -0.08 3.08 10.39
CA ARG A 188 0.94 4.08 10.70
C ARG A 188 2.10 3.37 11.38
N LEU A 189 3.29 3.50 10.81
CA LEU A 189 4.54 2.99 11.39
C LEU A 189 5.40 4.17 11.85
N GLU A 190 5.87 4.10 13.08
CA GLU A 190 6.89 4.98 13.65
C GLU A 190 8.06 4.14 14.16
N VAL A 191 9.28 4.65 14.03
CA VAL A 191 10.48 3.94 14.46
C VAL A 191 11.42 4.86 15.22
N ASP A 192 12.18 4.31 16.16
CA ASP A 192 13.16 5.05 16.97
C ASP A 192 14.24 5.72 16.13
N ARG A 193 14.72 5.04 15.08
CA ARG A 193 15.86 5.52 14.28
C ARG A 193 15.86 4.98 12.86
N LEU A 194 16.48 5.74 11.96
CA LEU A 194 16.82 5.27 10.62
C LEU A 194 18.28 4.78 10.58
N PRO A 195 18.56 3.64 9.94
CA PRO A 195 19.93 3.10 9.87
C PRO A 195 20.93 3.99 9.11
N GLY A 196 20.44 4.86 8.22
CA GLY A 196 21.27 5.84 7.48
C GLY A 196 21.43 7.20 8.17
N GLY A 197 20.90 7.36 9.39
CA GLY A 197 20.74 8.67 10.02
C GLY A 197 19.55 9.47 9.44
N GLY A 198 19.23 10.60 10.08
CA GLY A 198 18.07 11.43 9.74
C GLY A 198 16.90 11.26 10.71
N ASP A 199 15.90 12.14 10.55
CA ASP A 199 14.70 12.16 11.39
C ASP A 199 13.71 11.05 10.95
N PRO A 200 13.36 10.08 11.83
CA PRO A 200 12.49 8.96 11.49
C PRO A 200 11.01 9.38 11.42
N LEU A 201 10.66 10.16 10.39
CA LEU A 201 9.28 10.59 10.19
C LEU A 201 8.33 9.38 10.01
N PRO A 202 7.13 9.40 10.62
CA PRO A 202 6.17 8.32 10.52
C PRO A 202 5.77 8.03 9.07
N LEU A 203 5.62 6.73 8.78
CA LEU A 203 5.19 6.22 7.49
C LEU A 203 3.72 5.79 7.57
N TRP A 204 3.00 6.00 6.48
CA TRP A 204 1.65 5.48 6.29
C TRP A 204 1.68 4.40 5.22
N LEU A 205 1.20 3.21 5.55
CA LEU A 205 1.02 2.10 4.64
C LEU A 205 -0.48 1.80 4.51
N TRP A 206 -0.87 1.29 3.36
CA TRP A 206 -2.21 0.76 3.15
C TRP A 206 -2.11 -0.64 2.57
N SER A 207 -2.78 -1.59 3.21
CA SER A 207 -2.95 -2.96 2.72
C SER A 207 -4.38 -3.15 2.24
N SER A 208 -4.57 -3.94 1.18
CA SER A 208 -5.90 -4.37 0.73
C SER A 208 -6.56 -5.39 1.65
N ALA A 209 -5.84 -6.00 2.59
CA ALA A 209 -6.46 -6.91 3.55
C ALA A 209 -7.19 -6.14 4.66
N THR A 210 -8.24 -6.74 5.19
CA THR A 210 -9.06 -6.21 6.31
C THR A 210 -9.10 -7.21 7.45
N GLY A 211 -9.41 -6.77 8.67
CA GLY A 211 -9.49 -7.63 9.84
C GLY A 211 -8.13 -8.23 10.26
N MET A 212 -7.05 -7.48 10.06
CA MET A 212 -5.71 -7.91 10.45
C MET A 212 -5.58 -8.02 11.98
N THR A 213 -4.87 -9.05 12.43
CA THR A 213 -4.36 -9.17 13.80
C THR A 213 -3.09 -8.35 13.98
N ALA A 214 -2.64 -8.16 15.24
CA ALA A 214 -1.35 -7.58 15.57
C ALA A 214 -0.17 -8.21 14.76
N ASP A 215 -0.03 -9.53 14.76
CA ASP A 215 1.04 -10.22 14.02
C ASP A 215 0.95 -9.97 12.50
N ALA A 216 -0.27 -9.89 11.97
CA ALA A 216 -0.48 -9.60 10.55
C ALA A 216 -0.07 -8.16 10.22
N VAL A 217 -0.39 -7.18 11.07
CA VAL A 217 0.08 -5.80 10.94
C VAL A 217 1.60 -5.75 10.94
N ASP A 218 2.24 -6.51 11.84
CA ASP A 218 3.69 -6.53 11.95
C ASP A 218 4.38 -7.08 10.70
N LEU A 219 3.85 -8.17 10.15
CA LEU A 219 4.34 -8.73 8.89
C LEU A 219 4.32 -7.71 7.75
N ARG A 220 3.30 -6.85 7.65
CA ARG A 220 3.17 -5.90 6.53
C ARG A 220 4.23 -4.81 6.63
N TRP A 221 4.39 -4.18 7.78
CA TRP A 221 5.41 -3.14 7.88
C TRP A 221 6.82 -3.73 7.75
N GLN A 222 7.07 -4.95 8.25
CA GLN A 222 8.34 -5.64 8.06
C GLN A 222 8.62 -5.91 6.58
N ALA A 223 7.64 -6.45 5.85
CA ALA A 223 7.75 -6.66 4.40
C ALA A 223 8.03 -5.35 3.65
N PHE A 224 7.35 -4.26 4.04
CA PHE A 224 7.56 -2.95 3.43
C PHE A 224 8.97 -2.38 3.68
N LEU A 225 9.53 -2.55 4.87
CA LEU A 225 10.89 -2.09 5.17
C LEU A 225 11.96 -2.87 4.41
N ARG A 226 11.65 -4.13 4.02
CA ARG A 226 12.54 -5.02 3.25
C ARG A 226 12.43 -4.87 1.74
N ARG A 227 11.54 -4.00 1.23
CA ARG A 227 11.34 -3.81 -0.22
C ARG A 227 12.59 -3.34 -0.99
N PHE A 228 13.62 -2.86 -0.28
CA PHE A 228 14.90 -2.44 -0.85
C PHE A 228 16.01 -3.50 -0.73
N ASP A 229 15.69 -4.73 -0.34
CA ASP A 229 16.60 -5.88 -0.46
C ASP A 229 16.78 -6.31 -1.94
N LEU A 230 16.56 -5.39 -2.89
CA LEU A 230 16.65 -5.57 -4.35
C LEU A 230 18.07 -5.39 -4.87
#